data_AF-A0A833ARE6-F1
#
_entry.id   AF-A0A833ARE6-F1
#
_cell.length_a   1.000
_cell.length_b   1.000
_cell.length_c   1.000
_cell.angle_alpha   90.00
_cell.angle_beta   90.00
_cell.angle_gamma   90.00
#
_symmetry.space_group_name_H-M   'P 1'
#
loop_
_entity.id
_entity.type
_entity.pdbx_description
1 polymer ?
#
loop_
_entity_poly.entity_id
_entity_poly.type
_entity_poly.pdbx_seq_one_letter_code
_entity_poly.pdbx_strand_id
1 'polypeptide(L)'
;MKKQEMNKHLDSCDAFIRDFQNFEAQLNGQSKKPFHQQRVKAISTFAELGFPTTRLEKWKYTNISPILKKEFVLAKGQTVNAGQLKP
;
A
#
# COMPACT_ATOMS: atom_id res chain seq x y z
N MET A 1 7.05 -28.93 -9.10
CA MET A 1 6.08 -27.86 -8.74
C MET A 1 6.81 -26.67 -8.11
N LYS A 2 7.29 -25.69 -8.90
CA LYS A 2 7.87 -24.43 -8.37
C LYS A 2 7.47 -23.17 -9.15
N LYS A 3 6.68 -23.30 -10.23
CA LYS A 3 6.27 -22.17 -11.08
C LYS A 3 5.08 -21.36 -10.53
N GLN A 4 4.40 -21.86 -9.50
CA GLN A 4 3.15 -21.26 -9.01
C GLN A 4 3.35 -20.23 -7.88
N GLU A 5 4.51 -20.21 -7.22
CA GLU A 5 4.81 -19.23 -6.15
C GLU A 5 5.27 -17.87 -6.68
N MET A 6 5.86 -17.81 -7.88
CA MET A 6 6.30 -16.53 -8.48
C MET A 6 5.13 -15.64 -8.93
N ASN A 7 3.97 -16.21 -9.26
CA ASN A 7 2.85 -15.44 -9.83
C ASN A 7 1.95 -14.77 -8.78
N LYS A 8 1.96 -15.22 -7.52
CA LYS A 8 1.16 -14.58 -6.45
C LYS A 8 1.69 -13.21 -6.02
N HIS A 9 2.95 -12.90 -6.33
CA HIS A 9 3.60 -11.68 -5.89
C HIS A 9 3.25 -10.46 -6.77
N LEU A 10 2.87 -10.71 -8.03
CA LEU A 10 2.30 -9.67 -8.90
C LEU A 10 0.88 -9.31 -8.45
N ASP A 11 0.06 -10.31 -8.10
CA ASP A 11 -1.34 -10.10 -7.65
C ASP A 11 -1.44 -9.20 -6.41
N SER A 12 -0.43 -9.23 -5.53
CA SER A 12 -0.43 -8.42 -4.31
C SER A 12 -0.21 -6.94 -4.59
N CYS A 13 0.63 -6.57 -5.57
CA CYS A 13 0.91 -5.16 -5.87
C CYS A 13 -0.32 -4.47 -6.48
N ASP A 14 -1.04 -5.17 -7.36
CA ASP A 14 -2.24 -4.66 -8.03
C ASP A 14 -3.33 -4.26 -7.04
N ALA A 15 -3.50 -5.02 -5.95
CA ALA A 15 -4.46 -4.70 -4.90
C ALA A 15 -4.17 -3.33 -4.27
N PHE A 16 -2.92 -3.04 -3.88
CA PHE A 16 -2.54 -1.76 -3.28
C PHE A 16 -2.62 -0.60 -4.28
N ILE A 17 -2.29 -0.83 -5.56
CA ILE A 17 -2.43 0.19 -6.61
C ILE A 17 -3.90 0.56 -6.80
N ARG A 18 -4.78 -0.44 -6.88
CA ARG A 18 -6.23 -0.24 -6.97
C ARG A 18 -6.79 0.48 -5.74
N ASP A 19 -6.35 0.10 -4.54
CA ASP A 19 -6.78 0.76 -3.31
C ASP A 19 -6.34 2.23 -3.26
N PHE A 20 -5.14 2.53 -3.77
CA PHE A 20 -4.68 3.91 -3.92
C PHE A 20 -5.56 4.70 -4.89
N GLN A 21 -5.93 4.13 -6.05
CA GLN A 21 -6.83 4.77 -7.00
C GLN A 21 -8.21 5.06 -6.38
N ASN A 22 -8.76 4.11 -5.62
CA ASN A 22 -10.02 4.29 -4.90
C ASN A 22 -9.92 5.39 -3.84
N PHE A 23 -8.81 5.45 -3.11
CA PHE A 23 -8.52 6.53 -2.15
C PHE A 23 -8.41 7.89 -2.85
N GLU A 24 -7.67 7.96 -3.95
CA GLU A 24 -7.43 9.18 -4.71
C GLU A 24 -8.73 9.78 -5.25
N ALA A 25 -9.63 8.94 -5.78
CA ALA A 25 -10.96 9.35 -6.24
C ALA A 25 -11.82 10.00 -5.13
N GLN A 26 -11.57 9.69 -3.86
CA GLN A 26 -12.32 10.20 -2.71
C GLN A 26 -11.75 11.51 -2.14
N LEU A 27 -10.62 12.01 -2.67
CA LEU A 27 -9.90 13.12 -2.06
C LEU A 27 -10.59 14.50 -2.15
N ASN A 28 -11.73 14.67 -2.82
CA ASN A 28 -12.58 15.89 -2.80
C ASN A 28 -11.81 17.22 -2.68
N GLY A 29 -10.87 17.48 -3.62
CA GLY A 29 -10.06 18.70 -3.67
C GLY A 29 -8.71 18.63 -2.94
N GLN A 30 -8.49 17.67 -2.06
CA GLN A 30 -7.18 17.39 -1.44
C GLN A 30 -6.14 16.88 -2.45
N SER A 31 -6.58 16.34 -3.59
CA SER A 31 -5.72 15.95 -4.71
C SER A 31 -4.95 17.15 -5.30
N LYS A 32 -5.41 18.38 -5.09
CA LYS A 32 -4.71 19.60 -5.53
C LYS A 32 -3.61 20.05 -4.57
N LYS A 33 -3.46 19.42 -3.39
CA LYS A 33 -2.44 19.80 -2.41
C LYS A 33 -1.05 19.33 -2.85
N PRO A 34 0.03 20.09 -2.54
CA PRO A 34 1.39 19.70 -2.90
C PRO A 34 1.79 18.29 -2.43
N PHE A 35 1.31 17.87 -1.25
CA PHE A 35 1.61 16.55 -0.71
C PHE A 35 1.01 15.39 -1.52
N HIS A 36 -0.05 15.64 -2.30
CA HIS A 36 -0.64 14.61 -3.15
C HIS A 36 0.35 14.14 -4.23
N GLN A 37 1.12 15.05 -4.83
CA GLN A 37 2.13 14.71 -5.83
C GLN A 37 3.18 13.72 -5.28
N GLN A 38 3.55 13.85 -4.01
CA GLN A 38 4.45 12.90 -3.36
C GLN A 38 3.82 11.50 -3.25
N ARG A 39 2.50 11.40 -3.01
CA ARG A 39 1.78 10.13 -2.97
C ARG A 39 1.72 9.48 -4.36
N VAL A 40 1.43 10.26 -5.40
CA VAL A 40 1.42 9.79 -6.80
C VAL A 40 2.79 9.26 -7.21
N LYS A 41 3.86 9.99 -6.90
CA LYS A 41 5.23 9.54 -7.16
C LYS A 41 5.54 8.23 -6.42
N ALA A 42 5.17 8.14 -5.15
CA ALA A 42 5.42 6.95 -4.34
C ALA A 42 4.69 5.71 -4.88
N ILE A 43 3.40 5.82 -5.25
CA ILE A 43 2.66 4.68 -5.80
C ILE A 43 3.18 4.27 -7.18
N SER A 44 3.63 5.22 -8.02
CA SER A 44 4.25 4.89 -9.32
C SER A 44 5.54 4.11 -9.13
N THR A 45 6.44 4.58 -8.25
CA THR A 45 7.68 3.85 -7.95
C THR A 45 7.39 2.48 -7.34
N PHE A 46 6.36 2.36 -6.50
CA PHE A 46 5.93 1.07 -5.98
C PHE A 46 5.40 0.14 -7.09
N ALA A 47 4.65 0.64 -8.07
CA ALA A 47 4.17 -0.17 -9.19
C ALA A 47 5.31 -0.72 -10.05
N GLU A 48 6.42 0.01 -10.18
CA GLU A 48 7.61 -0.42 -10.91
C GLU A 48 8.45 -1.44 -10.13
N LEU A 49 8.62 -1.22 -8.81
CA LEU A 49 9.54 -2.01 -7.98
C LEU A 49 8.88 -3.20 -7.27
N GLY A 50 7.59 -3.08 -6.95
CA GLY A 50 6.83 -4.04 -6.15
C GLY A 50 7.35 -4.19 -4.71
N PHE A 51 6.86 -5.23 -4.04
CA PHE A 51 7.38 -5.60 -2.71
C PHE A 51 8.79 -6.20 -2.78
N PRO A 52 9.65 -5.91 -1.80
CA PRO A 52 10.95 -6.55 -1.71
C PRO A 52 10.82 -8.03 -1.33
N THR A 53 11.80 -8.83 -1.74
CA THR A 53 11.91 -10.24 -1.35
C THR A 53 13.19 -10.46 -0.54
N THR A 54 13.27 -11.53 0.24
CA THR A 54 14.48 -11.91 1.00
C THR A 54 15.69 -12.25 0.11
N ARG A 55 15.51 -12.29 -1.22
CA ARG A 55 16.60 -12.39 -2.19
C ARG A 55 17.40 -11.11 -2.31
N LEU A 56 16.81 -9.94 -2.02
CA LEU A 56 17.56 -8.70 -1.90
C LEU A 56 18.37 -8.73 -0.60
N GLU A 57 19.66 -8.43 -0.68
CA GLU A 57 20.58 -8.47 0.46
C GLU A 57 20.07 -7.65 1.66
N LYS A 58 19.58 -6.44 1.39
CA LYS A 58 19.01 -5.53 2.41
C LYS A 58 17.75 -6.10 3.11
N TRP A 59 17.12 -7.11 2.53
CA TRP A 59 15.89 -7.75 3.02
C TRP A 59 16.09 -9.20 3.46
N LYS A 60 17.33 -9.70 3.45
CA LYS A 60 17.66 -11.11 3.73
C LYS A 60 17.07 -11.62 5.05
N TYR A 61 17.03 -10.77 6.06
CA TYR A 61 16.55 -11.11 7.40
C TYR A 61 15.16 -10.56 7.71
N THR A 62 14.46 -9.99 6.72
CA THR A 62 13.14 -9.36 6.90
C THR A 62 12.15 -9.96 5.92
N ASN A 63 11.53 -11.08 6.30
CA ASN A 63 10.49 -11.71 5.49
C ASN A 63 9.13 -11.03 5.71
N ILE A 64 8.64 -10.30 4.71
CA ILE A 64 7.34 -9.60 4.76
C ILE A 64 6.17 -10.44 4.26
N SER A 65 6.42 -11.64 3.72
CA SER A 65 5.36 -12.54 3.21
C SER A 65 4.21 -12.78 4.20
N PRO A 66 4.44 -12.92 5.53
CA PRO A 66 3.34 -13.09 6.49
C PRO A 66 2.39 -11.89 6.56
N ILE A 67 2.90 -10.67 6.35
CA ILE A 67 2.10 -9.45 6.34
C ILE A 67 1.28 -9.40 5.05
N LEU A 68 1.89 -9.73 3.90
CA LEU A 68 1.21 -9.72 2.60
C LEU A 68 0.09 -10.77 2.47
N LYS A 69 0.09 -11.81 3.31
CA LYS A 69 -1.00 -12.79 3.39
C LYS A 69 -2.27 -12.24 4.04
N LYS A 70 -2.18 -11.12 4.76
CA LYS A 70 -3.35 -10.46 5.34
C LYS A 70 -3.91 -9.48 4.33
N GLU A 71 -5.22 -9.51 4.15
CA GLU A 71 -5.93 -8.47 3.41
C GLU A 71 -5.96 -7.19 4.25
N PHE A 72 -5.48 -6.10 3.68
CA PHE A 72 -5.61 -4.77 4.24
C PHE A 72 -6.75 -4.07 3.54
N VAL A 73 -7.56 -3.36 4.32
CA VAL A 73 -8.59 -2.46 3.80
C VAL A 73 -8.30 -1.07 4.32
N LEU A 74 -8.49 -0.07 3.46
CA LEU A 74 -8.38 1.32 3.89
C LEU A 74 -9.42 1.60 4.98
N ALA A 75 -8.95 2.20 6.07
CA ALA A 75 -9.84 2.66 7.12
C ALA A 75 -10.81 3.71 6.54
N LYS A 76 -12.10 3.55 6.82
CA LYS A 76 -13.07 4.60 6.50
C LYS A 76 -12.71 5.82 7.33
N GLY A 77 -12.58 6.98 6.70
CA GLY A 77 -12.28 8.22 7.39
C GLY A 77 -13.32 8.45 8.49
N GLN A 78 -12.89 8.32 9.75
CA GLN A 78 -13.72 8.68 10.89
C GLN A 78 -13.36 10.11 11.30
N THR A 79 -14.36 10.98 11.35
CA THR A 79 -14.25 12.25 12.06
C THR A 79 -14.16 11.97 13.54
N VAL A 80 -12.95 11.97 14.07
CA VAL A 80 -12.72 11.98 15.52
C VAL A 80 -12.89 13.41 16.03
N ASN A 81 -13.86 13.59 16.91
CA ASN A 81 -14.04 14.84 17.66
C ASN A 81 -13.15 14.82 18.91
N ALA A 82 -12.65 15.99 19.33
CA ALA A 82 -11.74 16.12 20.47
C ALA A 82 -12.27 15.46 21.76
N GLY A 83 -13.59 15.45 21.99
CA GLY A 83 -14.21 14.80 23.15
C GLY A 83 -14.17 13.26 23.16
N GLN A 84 -13.73 12.61 22.08
CA GLN A 84 -13.61 11.15 21.98
C GLN A 84 -12.21 10.63 22.33
N LEU A 85 -11.24 11.54 22.49
CA LEU A 85 -9.90 11.21 22.96
C LEU A 85 -9.94 11.19 24.49
N LYS A 86 -9.90 10.00 25.09
CA LYS A 86 -9.65 9.88 26.54
C LYS A 86 -8.22 10.38 26.83
N PRO A 87 -8.00 11.16 27.91
CA PRO A 87 -6.65 11.57 28.31
C PRO A 87 -5.77 10.37 28.63
#